data_AF-A0A0K9GT28-F1
#
_entry.id   AF-A0A0K9GT28-F1
#
_cell.length_a   1.000
_cell.length_b   1.000
_cell.length_c   1.000
_cell.angle_alpha   90.00
_cell.angle_beta   90.00
_cell.angle_gamma   90.00
#
_symmetry.space_group_name_H-M   'P 1'
#
loop_
_entity.id
_entity.type
_entity.pdbx_description
1 polymer ?
#
loop_
_entity_poly.entity_id
_entity_poly.type
_entity_poly.pdbx_seq_one_letter_code
_entity_poly.pdbx_strand_id
1 'polypeptide(L)'
;MNVLRLTSDYSWRIYELLKEDEWKSRKVTFGNTHWKSYRILKVEELRRILNIPDNKLTTMSNFPARVMDIAKKELNDKTDLYIDYDVHKKAGRRIDSFIFYINQNDKNKNYNIDSVANDIQSIFYQLIRNGIRREKAMSIINEYHIEYLEANLRYVLNLGTVDNLAGYLVKAISEGFADYNGPIKKEESEPLHDLFLKNVDQRLKQVTDKDNHYLNETVNSFIQKLQFNPEYDIKQLKLEREQALYNVFEMIDKERRKKDHPPLLEDGITHPTAKELFKSWQLDKEITIY
;
A
#
# COMPACT_ATOMS: atom_id res chain seq x y z
N MET A 1 -6.63 15.87 -1.14
CA MET A 1 -5.50 14.96 -1.38
C MET A 1 -5.21 14.96 -2.87
N ASN A 2 -3.98 15.25 -3.29
CA ASN A 2 -3.60 15.24 -4.71
C ASN A 2 -3.14 13.83 -5.07
N VAL A 3 -4.13 13.02 -5.42
CA VAL A 3 -4.00 11.71 -6.08
C VAL A 3 -3.13 11.86 -7.33
N LEU A 4 -2.30 10.88 -7.65
CA LEU A 4 -1.82 10.72 -9.02
C LEU A 4 -3.03 10.62 -9.93
N ARG A 5 -3.36 11.71 -10.62
CA ARG A 5 -4.61 11.78 -11.42
C ARG A 5 -4.54 10.90 -12.67
N LEU A 6 -3.74 9.83 -12.73
CA LEU A 6 -3.79 8.90 -13.84
C LEU A 6 -5.17 8.23 -13.81
N THR A 7 -5.98 8.52 -14.81
CA THR A 7 -7.36 8.02 -14.89
C THR A 7 -7.46 6.71 -15.67
N SER A 8 -6.35 6.29 -16.29
CA SER A 8 -6.26 5.09 -17.11
C SER A 8 -5.28 4.08 -16.50
N ASP A 9 -5.74 2.84 -16.30
CA ASP A 9 -4.94 1.72 -15.82
C ASP A 9 -3.70 1.47 -16.71
N TYR A 10 -3.86 1.69 -18.02
CA TYR A 10 -2.76 1.57 -18.96
C TYR A 10 -1.68 2.63 -18.71
N SER A 11 -2.07 3.83 -18.28
CA SER A 11 -1.12 4.90 -17.95
C SER A 11 -0.28 4.50 -16.74
N TRP A 12 -0.92 3.94 -15.71
CA TRP A 12 -0.24 3.42 -14.52
C TRP A 12 0.81 2.36 -14.85
N ARG A 13 0.42 1.32 -15.59
CA ARG A 13 1.33 0.22 -15.96
C ARG A 13 2.47 0.69 -16.87
N ILE A 14 2.19 1.61 -17.80
CA ILE A 14 3.23 2.22 -18.63
C ILE A 14 4.17 3.08 -17.78
N TYR A 15 3.66 3.82 -16.79
CA TYR A 15 4.50 4.59 -15.88
C TYR A 15 5.48 3.69 -15.13
N GLU A 16 5.00 2.62 -14.48
CA GLU A 16 5.86 1.68 -13.75
C GLU A 16 6.93 1.08 -14.67
N LEU A 17 6.52 0.62 -15.84
CA LEU A 17 7.38 0.00 -16.83
C LEU A 17 8.51 0.95 -17.29
N LEU A 18 8.17 2.20 -17.59
CA LEU A 18 9.15 3.17 -18.09
C LEU A 18 9.99 3.78 -16.96
N LYS A 19 9.46 3.85 -15.74
CA LYS A 19 10.19 4.33 -14.57
C LYS A 19 11.39 3.44 -14.26
N GLU A 20 11.23 2.13 -14.44
CA GLU A 20 12.30 1.13 -14.32
C GLU A 20 13.44 1.32 -15.33
N ASP A 21 13.25 2.04 -16.45
CA ASP A 21 14.32 2.32 -17.41
C ASP A 21 14.91 3.71 -17.30
N GLU A 22 14.32 4.58 -16.47
CA GLU A 22 14.74 5.97 -16.33
C GLU A 22 16.18 6.10 -15.79
N TRP A 23 16.63 5.14 -14.98
CA TRP A 23 17.98 5.12 -14.40
C TRP A 23 19.05 4.54 -15.34
N LYS A 24 18.66 3.80 -16.38
CA LYS A 24 19.60 3.08 -17.28
C LYS A 24 20.38 4.01 -18.23
N SER A 25 20.03 5.29 -18.31
CA SER A 25 20.78 6.36 -19.00
C SER A 25 21.20 6.05 -20.45
N ARG A 26 20.34 5.35 -21.20
CA ARG A 26 20.54 5.01 -22.61
C ARG A 26 20.18 6.20 -23.51
N LYS A 27 21.12 7.12 -23.71
CA LYS A 27 20.84 8.35 -24.46
C LYS A 27 20.48 8.06 -25.92
N VAL A 28 19.44 8.72 -26.43
CA VAL A 28 19.02 8.66 -27.83
C VAL A 28 18.41 10.00 -28.25
N THR A 29 18.53 10.35 -29.53
CA THR A 29 17.89 11.55 -30.09
C THR A 29 16.72 11.13 -30.97
N PHE A 30 15.56 11.74 -30.75
CA PHE A 30 14.36 11.54 -31.56
C PHE A 30 13.71 12.90 -31.82
N GLY A 31 13.49 13.22 -33.11
CA GLY A 31 13.19 14.58 -33.53
C GLY A 31 14.30 15.56 -33.09
N ASN A 32 13.90 16.68 -32.48
CA ASN A 32 14.81 17.70 -31.94
C ASN A 32 15.08 17.52 -30.44
N THR A 33 14.66 16.40 -29.84
CA THR A 33 14.75 16.16 -28.40
C THR A 33 15.82 15.11 -28.10
N HIS A 34 16.66 15.41 -27.10
CA HIS A 34 17.60 14.46 -26.52
C HIS A 34 16.92 13.75 -25.35
N TRP A 35 16.89 12.43 -25.42
CA TRP A 35 16.25 11.57 -24.43
C TRP A 35 17.30 10.89 -23.57
N LYS A 36 17.05 10.84 -22.25
CA LYS A 36 17.93 10.26 -21.24
C LYS A 36 17.99 8.74 -21.36
N SER A 37 16.85 8.12 -21.66
CA SER A 37 16.72 6.67 -21.84
C SER A 37 15.69 6.35 -22.92
N TYR A 38 15.67 5.11 -23.36
CA TYR A 38 14.60 4.55 -24.19
C TYR A 38 14.32 3.11 -23.81
N ARG A 39 13.14 2.58 -24.14
CA ARG A 39 12.78 1.17 -24.01
C ARG A 39 12.11 0.70 -25.30
N ILE A 40 12.54 -0.44 -25.86
CA ILE A 40 11.88 -1.08 -26.99
C ILE A 40 11.02 -2.21 -26.45
N LEU A 41 9.77 -2.28 -26.90
CA LEU A 41 8.81 -3.30 -26.49
C LEU A 41 8.08 -3.85 -27.70
N LYS A 42 7.94 -5.18 -27.76
CA LYS A 42 7.08 -5.82 -28.76
C LYS A 42 5.61 -5.55 -28.44
N VAL A 43 4.78 -5.52 -29.48
CA VAL A 43 3.32 -5.34 -29.31
C VAL A 43 2.73 -6.42 -28.41
N GLU A 44 3.15 -7.67 -28.58
CA GLU A 44 2.70 -8.80 -27.76
C GLU A 44 3.10 -8.64 -26.29
N GLU A 45 4.34 -8.24 -26.03
CA GLU A 45 4.85 -7.99 -24.69
C GLU A 45 4.10 -6.84 -24.01
N LEU A 46 3.86 -5.75 -24.75
CA LEU A 46 3.10 -4.62 -24.26
C LEU A 46 1.64 -5.00 -23.96
N ARG A 47 0.99 -5.79 -24.81
CA ARG A 47 -0.38 -6.29 -24.54
C ARG A 47 -0.44 -7.13 -23.28
N ARG A 48 0.58 -7.96 -23.03
CA ARG A 48 0.67 -8.76 -21.80
C ARG A 48 0.82 -7.87 -20.56
N ILE A 49 1.81 -6.98 -20.56
CA ILE A 49 2.07 -6.08 -19.42
C ILE A 49 0.83 -5.22 -19.10
N LEU A 50 0.13 -4.75 -20.13
CA LEU A 50 -1.06 -3.92 -19.98
C LEU A 50 -2.34 -4.72 -19.73
N ASN A 51 -2.28 -6.05 -19.66
CA ASN A 51 -3.44 -6.93 -19.60
C ASN A 51 -4.51 -6.56 -20.64
N ILE A 52 -4.13 -6.68 -21.90
CA ILE A 52 -5.04 -6.50 -23.02
C ILE A 52 -5.30 -7.89 -23.61
N PRO A 53 -6.45 -8.52 -23.30
CA PRO A 53 -6.83 -9.82 -23.81
C PRO A 53 -6.77 -9.88 -25.34
N ASP A 54 -6.44 -11.03 -25.93
CA ASP A 54 -6.27 -11.22 -27.38
C ASP A 54 -7.47 -10.79 -28.25
N ASN A 55 -8.68 -10.80 -27.68
CA ASN A 55 -9.89 -10.35 -28.34
C ASN A 55 -10.16 -8.83 -28.22
N LYS A 56 -9.39 -8.08 -27.43
CA LYS A 56 -9.50 -6.62 -27.28
C LYS A 56 -8.41 -5.88 -28.06
N LEU A 57 -8.77 -4.71 -28.58
CA LEU A 57 -7.87 -3.81 -29.33
C LEU A 57 -7.15 -4.54 -30.50
N THR A 58 -7.86 -5.45 -31.17
CA THR A 58 -7.34 -6.29 -32.26
C THR A 58 -6.93 -5.49 -33.49
N THR A 59 -7.55 -4.32 -33.70
CA THR A 59 -7.17 -3.41 -34.77
C THR A 59 -6.01 -2.52 -34.32
N MET A 60 -4.87 -2.63 -34.99
CA MET A 60 -3.64 -1.91 -34.64
C MET A 60 -3.78 -0.38 -34.66
N SER A 61 -4.73 0.20 -35.38
CA SER A 61 -4.98 1.66 -35.33
C SER A 61 -5.60 2.09 -34.00
N ASN A 62 -6.37 1.22 -33.35
CA ASN A 62 -7.05 1.52 -32.08
C ASN A 62 -6.11 1.41 -30.88
N PHE A 63 -5.04 0.62 -31.02
CA PHE A 63 -4.11 0.34 -29.93
C PHE A 63 -3.30 1.59 -29.51
N PRO A 64 -2.57 2.29 -30.41
CA PRO A 64 -1.87 3.54 -30.06
C PRO A 64 -2.82 4.60 -29.50
N ALA A 65 -3.95 4.84 -30.18
CA ALA A 65 -4.89 5.90 -29.82
C ALA A 65 -5.54 5.71 -28.43
N ARG A 66 -5.84 4.47 -28.04
CA ARG A 66 -6.55 4.18 -26.78
C ARG A 66 -5.65 3.84 -25.61
N VAL A 67 -4.37 3.59 -25.86
CA VAL A 67 -3.43 3.10 -24.86
C VAL A 67 -2.24 4.05 -24.76
N MET A 68 -1.50 4.19 -25.85
CA MET A 68 -0.23 4.89 -25.88
C MET A 68 -0.41 6.40 -25.81
N ASP A 69 -1.38 6.96 -26.55
CA ASP A 69 -1.63 8.40 -26.57
C ASP A 69 -2.23 8.89 -25.25
N ILE A 70 -3.11 8.08 -24.65
CA ILE A 70 -3.67 8.36 -23.32
C ILE A 70 -2.54 8.34 -22.28
N ALA A 71 -1.73 7.28 -22.25
CA ALA A 71 -0.62 7.16 -21.33
C ALA A 71 0.41 8.28 -21.51
N LYS A 72 0.80 8.58 -22.76
CA LYS A 72 1.70 9.70 -23.07
C LYS A 72 1.19 11.01 -22.49
N LYS A 73 -0.08 11.34 -22.75
CA LYS A 73 -0.68 12.57 -22.25
C LYS A 73 -0.69 12.59 -20.71
N GLU A 74 -1.21 11.54 -20.10
CA GLU A 74 -1.35 11.52 -18.64
C GLU A 74 -0.01 11.53 -17.91
N LEU A 75 1.00 10.79 -18.39
CA LEU A 75 2.33 10.77 -17.79
C LEU A 75 2.99 12.15 -17.91
N ASN A 76 2.98 12.73 -19.10
CA ASN A 76 3.58 14.05 -19.32
C ASN A 76 2.89 15.15 -18.50
N ASP A 77 1.59 15.05 -18.29
CA ASP A 77 0.82 16.04 -17.55
C ASP A 77 0.92 15.85 -16.03
N LYS A 78 0.99 14.60 -15.55
CA LYS A 78 0.71 14.27 -14.14
C LYS A 78 1.86 13.53 -13.45
N THR A 79 2.93 13.17 -14.16
CA THR A 79 4.05 12.41 -13.56
C THR A 79 5.41 13.03 -13.80
N ASP A 80 6.38 12.53 -13.04
CA ASP A 80 7.79 12.93 -13.13
C ASP A 80 8.51 12.34 -14.34
N LEU A 81 7.80 11.62 -15.21
CA LEU A 81 8.29 11.18 -16.51
C LEU A 81 7.76 12.08 -17.62
N TYR A 82 8.65 12.45 -18.53
CA TYR A 82 8.31 13.01 -19.83
C TYR A 82 8.63 11.94 -20.86
N ILE A 83 7.61 11.51 -21.60
CA ILE A 83 7.69 10.41 -22.54
C ILE A 83 7.20 10.79 -23.93
N ASP A 84 7.75 10.09 -24.92
CA ASP A 84 7.21 9.97 -26.26
C ASP A 84 7.38 8.54 -26.75
N TYR A 85 6.77 8.19 -27.88
CA TYR A 85 6.92 6.88 -28.48
C TYR A 85 6.85 6.95 -30.00
N ASP A 86 7.45 5.97 -30.67
CA ASP A 86 7.33 5.77 -32.11
C ASP A 86 7.36 4.26 -32.45
N VAL A 87 7.01 3.93 -33.69
CA VAL A 87 7.16 2.57 -34.24
C VAL A 87 8.65 2.26 -34.40
N HIS A 88 9.12 1.28 -33.64
CA HIS A 88 10.51 0.81 -33.75
C HIS A 88 10.70 -0.11 -34.95
N LYS A 89 9.79 -1.08 -35.12
CA LYS A 89 9.90 -2.09 -36.17
C LYS A 89 8.53 -2.49 -36.69
N LYS A 90 8.46 -2.76 -38.00
CA LYS A 90 7.32 -3.38 -38.68
C LYS A 90 7.69 -4.78 -39.17
N ALA A 91 6.74 -5.70 -39.10
CA ALA A 91 6.77 -7.01 -39.73
C ALA A 91 5.76 -6.99 -40.89
N GLY A 92 6.25 -6.64 -42.09
CA GLY A 92 5.39 -6.37 -43.24
C GLY A 92 4.45 -5.19 -42.98
N ARG A 93 3.13 -5.43 -43.06
CA ARG A 93 2.10 -4.39 -42.80
C ARG A 93 1.77 -4.21 -41.31
N ARG A 94 2.23 -5.11 -40.44
CA ARG A 94 1.96 -5.06 -38.99
C ARG A 94 3.10 -4.36 -38.26
N ILE A 95 2.76 -3.63 -37.20
CA ILE A 95 3.75 -3.12 -36.26
C ILE A 95 4.19 -4.29 -35.37
N ASP A 96 5.49 -4.48 -35.25
CA ASP A 96 6.10 -5.54 -34.44
C ASP A 96 6.48 -5.02 -33.05
N SER A 97 7.07 -3.82 -33.00
CA SER A 97 7.53 -3.20 -31.75
C SER A 97 7.46 -1.67 -31.80
N PHE A 98 7.34 -1.10 -30.60
CA PHE A 98 7.42 0.32 -30.33
C PHE A 98 8.70 0.64 -29.58
N ILE A 99 9.19 1.86 -29.75
CA ILE A 99 10.23 2.46 -28.92
C ILE A 99 9.61 3.58 -28.12
N PHE A 100 9.83 3.56 -26.80
CA PHE A 100 9.46 4.61 -25.87
C PHE A 100 10.71 5.41 -25.52
N TYR A 101 10.59 6.72 -25.55
CA TYR A 101 11.64 7.65 -25.18
C TYR A 101 11.31 8.27 -23.83
N ILE A 102 12.30 8.37 -22.95
CA ILE A 102 12.10 8.66 -21.53
C ILE A 102 13.04 9.77 -21.08
N ASN A 103 12.46 10.81 -20.51
CA ASN A 103 13.14 11.90 -19.83
C ASN A 103 12.52 12.13 -18.45
N GLN A 104 13.25 12.84 -17.60
CA GLN A 104 12.65 13.43 -16.40
C GLN A 104 11.77 14.60 -16.78
N ASN A 105 10.59 14.68 -16.17
CA ASN A 105 9.71 15.81 -16.27
C ASN A 105 9.98 16.76 -15.11
N ASP A 106 10.85 17.73 -15.33
CA ASP A 106 11.23 18.70 -14.30
C ASP A 106 10.05 19.51 -13.76
N LYS A 107 8.95 19.64 -14.53
CA LYS A 107 7.72 20.32 -14.10
C LYS A 107 6.98 19.57 -13.00
N ASN A 108 7.17 18.26 -12.91
CA ASN A 108 6.39 17.35 -12.06
C ASN A 108 7.28 16.48 -11.15
N LYS A 109 8.57 16.84 -10.99
CA LYS A 109 9.60 16.06 -10.26
C LYS A 109 9.23 15.65 -8.83
N ASN A 110 8.36 16.41 -8.16
CA ASN A 110 7.98 16.17 -6.76
C ASN A 110 6.67 15.38 -6.58
N TYR A 111 6.05 14.87 -7.66
CA TYR A 111 4.66 14.38 -7.60
C TYR A 111 4.44 12.86 -7.48
N ASN A 112 5.46 11.98 -7.52
CA ASN A 112 5.17 10.58 -7.88
C ASN A 112 5.58 9.45 -6.93
N ILE A 113 6.86 9.27 -6.61
CA ILE A 113 7.27 8.12 -5.77
C ILE A 113 6.70 8.22 -4.35
N ASP A 114 6.70 9.42 -3.78
CA ASP A 114 6.13 9.66 -2.47
C ASP A 114 4.61 9.46 -2.48
N SER A 115 3.91 9.78 -3.58
CA SER A 115 2.46 9.56 -3.66
C SER A 115 2.11 8.08 -3.60
N VAL A 116 2.74 7.23 -4.43
CA VAL A 116 2.46 5.79 -4.44
C VAL A 116 2.79 5.17 -3.08
N ALA A 117 3.95 5.53 -2.52
CA ALA A 117 4.35 5.06 -1.20
C ALA A 117 3.37 5.53 -0.11
N ASN A 118 2.86 6.75 -0.20
CA ASN A 118 1.86 7.30 0.72
C ASN A 118 0.50 6.62 0.56
N ASP A 119 0.06 6.32 -0.66
CA ASP A 119 -1.21 5.65 -0.93
C ASP A 119 -1.19 4.21 -0.40
N ILE A 120 -0.11 3.48 -0.66
CA ILE A 120 0.14 2.16 -0.07
C ILE A 120 0.15 2.24 1.45
N GLN A 121 0.85 3.22 2.02
CA GLN A 121 0.89 3.41 3.47
C GLN A 121 -0.49 3.71 4.05
N SER A 122 -1.25 4.59 3.39
CA SER A 122 -2.59 4.99 3.79
C SER A 122 -3.53 3.78 3.80
N ILE A 123 -3.62 3.05 2.69
CA ILE A 123 -4.47 1.85 2.61
C ILE A 123 -4.03 0.79 3.61
N PHE A 124 -2.72 0.53 3.73
CA PHE A 124 -2.21 -0.44 4.70
C PHE A 124 -2.58 -0.07 6.14
N TYR A 125 -2.42 1.20 6.51
CA TYR A 125 -2.78 1.68 7.85
C TYR A 125 -4.29 1.68 8.06
N GLN A 126 -5.09 2.01 7.05
CA GLN A 126 -6.56 1.93 7.12
C GLN A 126 -7.04 0.50 7.32
N LEU A 127 -6.52 -0.48 6.59
CA LEU A 127 -6.88 -1.89 6.78
C LEU A 127 -6.62 -2.32 8.24
N ILE A 128 -5.43 -2.00 8.78
CA ILE A 128 -5.05 -2.37 10.16
C ILE A 128 -5.87 -1.61 11.20
N ARG A 129 -6.11 -0.31 10.98
CA ARG A 129 -6.95 0.52 11.86
C ARG A 129 -8.37 0.00 11.96
N ASN A 130 -8.88 -0.63 10.90
CA ASN A 130 -10.17 -1.28 10.87
C ASN A 130 -10.11 -2.77 11.28
N GLY A 131 -9.05 -3.18 11.99
CA GLY A 131 -8.94 -4.49 12.65
C GLY A 131 -8.41 -5.62 11.77
N ILE A 132 -7.98 -5.35 10.54
CA ILE A 132 -7.36 -6.38 9.69
C ILE A 132 -5.91 -6.61 10.15
N ARG A 133 -5.58 -7.87 10.45
CA ARG A 133 -4.23 -8.29 10.84
C ARG A 133 -3.19 -7.88 9.80
N ARG A 134 -2.00 -7.53 10.26
CA ARG A 134 -0.90 -6.99 9.43
C ARG A 134 -0.58 -7.88 8.23
N GLU A 135 -0.42 -9.18 8.45
CA GLU A 135 -0.11 -10.15 7.39
C GLU A 135 -1.25 -10.28 6.38
N LYS A 136 -2.50 -10.18 6.85
CA LYS A 136 -3.67 -10.21 5.97
C LYS A 136 -3.77 -8.91 5.16
N ALA A 137 -3.49 -7.76 5.75
CA ALA A 137 -3.42 -6.48 5.06
C ALA A 137 -2.36 -6.50 3.95
N MET A 138 -1.17 -7.05 4.23
CA MET A 138 -0.13 -7.30 3.21
C MET A 138 -0.67 -8.15 2.04
N SER A 139 -1.32 -9.27 2.36
CA SER A 139 -1.87 -10.16 1.31
C SER A 139 -2.93 -9.47 0.45
N ILE A 140 -3.78 -8.65 1.06
CA ILE A 140 -4.85 -7.93 0.37
C ILE A 140 -4.25 -6.90 -0.60
N ILE A 141 -3.28 -6.11 -0.16
CA ILE A 141 -2.65 -5.09 -1.02
C ILE A 141 -1.87 -5.72 -2.18
N ASN A 142 -1.29 -6.90 -1.97
CA ASN A 142 -0.60 -7.62 -3.04
C ASN A 142 -1.56 -8.31 -4.02
N GLU A 143 -2.78 -8.63 -3.60
CA GLU A 143 -3.77 -9.33 -4.43
C GLU A 143 -4.64 -8.37 -5.26
N TYR A 144 -4.98 -7.19 -4.71
CA TYR A 144 -5.96 -6.28 -5.29
C TYR A 144 -5.36 -4.92 -5.67
N HIS A 145 -5.94 -4.30 -6.70
CA HIS A 145 -5.58 -2.93 -7.09
C HIS A 145 -5.98 -1.92 -6.00
N ILE A 146 -5.15 -0.88 -5.82
CA ILE A 146 -5.29 0.11 -4.73
C ILE A 146 -6.63 0.86 -4.82
N GLU A 147 -7.04 1.23 -6.03
CA GLU A 147 -8.29 1.95 -6.30
C GLU A 147 -9.53 1.10 -5.94
N TYR A 148 -9.46 -0.20 -6.19
CA TYR A 148 -10.50 -1.15 -5.79
C TYR A 148 -10.59 -1.28 -4.25
N LEU A 149 -9.44 -1.32 -3.58
CA LEU A 149 -9.39 -1.35 -2.12
C LEU A 149 -9.93 -0.07 -1.50
N GLU A 150 -9.58 1.09 -2.06
CA GLU A 150 -10.09 2.39 -1.64
C GLU A 150 -11.62 2.47 -1.80
N ALA A 151 -12.14 2.02 -2.95
CA ALA A 151 -13.59 1.99 -3.20
C ALA A 151 -14.34 1.14 -2.16
N ASN A 152 -13.82 -0.05 -1.84
CA ASN A 152 -14.42 -0.93 -0.84
C ASN A 152 -14.28 -0.39 0.59
N LEU A 153 -13.13 0.17 0.96
CA LEU A 153 -12.95 0.86 2.23
C LEU A 153 -13.98 1.98 2.38
N ARG A 154 -14.11 2.84 1.37
CA ARG A 154 -15.07 3.95 1.38
C ARG A 154 -16.51 3.44 1.47
N TYR A 155 -16.86 2.41 0.72
CA TYR A 155 -18.18 1.79 0.79
C TYR A 155 -18.50 1.33 2.21
N VAL A 156 -17.61 0.53 2.81
CA VAL A 156 -17.83 -0.06 4.14
C VAL A 156 -17.90 1.01 5.22
N LEU A 157 -17.01 2.00 5.19
CA LEU A 157 -16.99 3.08 6.18
C LEU A 157 -18.22 4.00 6.12
N ASN A 158 -18.93 4.03 4.99
CA ASN A 158 -20.17 4.79 4.83
C ASN A 158 -21.43 4.04 5.26
N LEU A 159 -21.35 2.74 5.61
CA LEU A 159 -22.51 1.97 6.06
C LEU A 159 -22.93 2.30 7.51
N GLY A 160 -22.08 2.99 8.27
CA GLY A 160 -22.29 3.24 9.71
C GLY A 160 -21.69 2.13 10.58
N THR A 161 -22.35 1.80 11.69
CA THR A 161 -21.85 0.82 12.67
C THR A 161 -21.98 -0.61 12.14
N VAL A 162 -20.88 -1.36 12.16
CA VAL A 162 -20.83 -2.77 11.75
C VAL A 162 -20.13 -3.57 12.86
N ASP A 163 -20.76 -4.64 13.33
CA ASP A 163 -20.27 -5.44 14.48
C ASP A 163 -18.82 -5.94 14.26
N ASN A 164 -18.59 -6.65 13.15
CA ASN A 164 -17.26 -7.11 12.76
C ASN A 164 -16.79 -6.39 11.51
N LEU A 165 -16.37 -5.14 11.69
CA LEU A 165 -15.89 -4.27 10.60
C LEU A 165 -14.76 -4.93 9.79
N ALA A 166 -13.80 -5.57 10.46
CA ALA A 166 -12.69 -6.26 9.81
C ALA A 166 -13.17 -7.39 8.89
N GLY A 167 -14.05 -8.26 9.41
CA GLY A 167 -14.62 -9.37 8.64
C GLY A 167 -15.50 -8.89 7.49
N TYR A 168 -16.31 -7.86 7.73
CA TYR A 168 -17.16 -7.27 6.70
C TYR A 168 -16.33 -6.62 5.59
N LEU A 169 -15.26 -5.90 5.95
CA LEU A 169 -14.35 -5.29 4.98
C LEU A 169 -13.63 -6.32 4.12
N VAL A 170 -13.14 -7.40 4.73
CA VAL A 170 -12.55 -8.52 3.97
C VAL A 170 -13.58 -9.12 3.01
N LYS A 171 -14.82 -9.33 3.47
CA LYS A 171 -15.91 -9.84 2.65
C LYS A 171 -16.22 -8.90 1.47
N ALA A 172 -16.38 -7.61 1.74
CA ALA A 172 -16.65 -6.58 0.75
C ALA A 172 -15.58 -6.54 -0.35
N ILE A 173 -14.29 -6.58 0.04
CA ILE A 173 -13.16 -6.67 -0.88
C ILE A 173 -13.19 -7.97 -1.68
N SER A 174 -13.53 -9.12 -1.08
CA SER A 174 -13.54 -10.39 -1.80
C SER A 174 -14.72 -10.56 -2.76
N GLU A 175 -15.87 -10.00 -2.42
CA GLU A 175 -17.14 -10.18 -3.16
C GLU A 175 -17.49 -8.97 -4.04
N GLY A 176 -16.77 -7.84 -3.94
CA GLY A 176 -16.95 -6.68 -4.80
C GLY A 176 -18.19 -5.86 -4.46
N PHE A 177 -18.33 -5.43 -3.21
CA PHE A 177 -19.53 -4.69 -2.78
C PHE A 177 -19.55 -3.24 -3.22
N ALA A 178 -18.39 -2.61 -3.43
CA ALA A 178 -18.33 -1.25 -3.96
C ALA A 178 -18.72 -1.19 -5.44
N ASP A 179 -19.42 -0.12 -5.83
CA ASP A 179 -19.62 0.24 -7.24
C ASP A 179 -18.29 0.68 -7.84
N TYR A 180 -17.61 -0.26 -8.47
CA TYR A 180 -16.30 -0.06 -9.08
C TYR A 180 -16.20 -0.80 -10.41
N ASN A 181 -15.87 -0.05 -11.47
CA ASN A 181 -15.87 -0.53 -12.85
C ASN A 181 -14.46 -0.79 -13.42
N GLY A 182 -13.43 -0.81 -12.56
CA GLY A 182 -12.03 -1.02 -12.96
C GLY A 182 -11.50 -2.43 -12.66
N PRO A 183 -10.19 -2.64 -12.82
CA PRO A 183 -9.51 -3.89 -12.50
C PRO A 183 -9.56 -4.20 -11.00
N ILE A 184 -9.94 -5.42 -10.65
CA ILE A 184 -10.12 -5.84 -9.24
C ILE A 184 -8.84 -6.46 -8.69
N LYS A 185 -8.40 -7.58 -9.28
CA LYS A 185 -7.20 -8.31 -8.86
C LYS A 185 -6.02 -7.97 -9.76
N LYS A 186 -4.84 -7.96 -9.15
CA LYS A 186 -3.58 -7.87 -9.89
C LYS A 186 -3.33 -9.20 -10.61
N GLU A 187 -2.86 -9.10 -11.85
CA GLU A 187 -2.55 -10.28 -12.66
C GLU A 187 -1.05 -10.60 -12.73
N GLU A 188 -0.21 -9.60 -12.50
CA GLU A 188 1.25 -9.72 -12.41
C GLU A 188 1.74 -8.98 -11.17
N SER A 189 2.94 -9.33 -10.69
CA SER A 189 3.57 -8.62 -9.57
C SER A 189 3.90 -7.18 -9.96
N GLU A 190 3.62 -6.23 -9.07
CA GLU A 190 4.01 -4.82 -9.21
C GLU A 190 5.25 -4.58 -8.32
N PRO A 191 6.50 -4.70 -8.82
CA PRO A 191 7.68 -4.80 -7.96
C PRO A 191 7.95 -3.53 -7.15
N LEU A 192 7.53 -2.38 -7.68
CA LEU A 192 7.65 -1.10 -7.00
C LEU A 192 6.63 -0.97 -5.86
N HIS A 193 5.39 -1.42 -6.08
CA HIS A 193 4.37 -1.51 -5.03
C HIS A 193 4.82 -2.47 -3.93
N ASP A 194 5.32 -3.65 -4.30
CA ASP A 194 5.85 -4.64 -3.35
C ASP A 194 6.99 -4.06 -2.49
N LEU A 195 7.89 -3.29 -3.11
CA LEU A 195 8.98 -2.63 -2.41
C LEU A 195 8.46 -1.59 -1.40
N PHE A 196 7.54 -0.72 -1.82
CA PHE A 196 6.96 0.29 -0.93
C PHE A 196 6.18 -0.35 0.21
N LEU A 197 5.36 -1.36 -0.08
CA LEU A 197 4.60 -2.09 0.92
C LEU A 197 5.52 -2.75 1.96
N LYS A 198 6.59 -3.43 1.52
CA LYS A 198 7.59 -4.01 2.42
C LYS A 198 8.26 -2.96 3.30
N ASN A 199 8.58 -1.79 2.74
CA ASN A 199 9.18 -0.70 3.52
C ASN A 199 8.21 -0.15 4.57
N VAL A 200 6.94 0.05 4.22
CA VAL A 200 5.90 0.47 5.17
C VAL A 200 5.72 -0.57 6.26
N ASP A 201 5.61 -1.85 5.90
CA ASP A 201 5.46 -2.96 6.83
C ASP A 201 6.63 -3.06 7.81
N GLN A 202 7.87 -2.94 7.31
CA GLN A 202 9.06 -2.96 8.16
C GLN A 202 9.08 -1.79 9.14
N ARG A 203 8.69 -0.58 8.72
CA ARG A 203 8.56 0.57 9.63
C ARG A 203 7.52 0.32 10.71
N LEU A 204 6.34 -0.21 10.35
CA LEU A 204 5.29 -0.51 11.33
C LEU A 204 5.71 -1.65 12.28
N LYS A 205 6.46 -2.63 11.79
CA LYS A 205 7.05 -3.68 12.62
C LYS A 205 7.98 -3.11 13.67
N GLN A 206 8.88 -2.19 13.31
CA GLN A 206 9.77 -1.52 14.27
C GLN A 206 8.99 -0.75 15.35
N VAL A 207 7.87 -0.14 14.99
CA VAL A 207 6.98 0.52 15.97
C VAL A 207 6.39 -0.52 16.93
N THR A 208 5.87 -1.62 16.39
CA THR A 208 5.32 -2.73 17.19
C THR A 208 6.37 -3.38 18.08
N ASP A 209 7.61 -3.55 17.60
CA ASP A 209 8.72 -4.09 18.40
C ASP A 209 9.06 -3.14 19.57
N LYS A 210 9.04 -1.83 19.32
CA LYS A 210 9.23 -0.81 20.36
C LYS A 210 8.11 -0.86 21.41
N ASP A 211 6.86 -1.03 20.99
CA ASP A 211 5.72 -1.15 21.90
C ASP A 211 5.84 -2.41 22.76
N ASN A 212 6.21 -3.54 22.15
CA ASN A 212 6.47 -4.78 22.86
C ASN A 212 7.63 -4.65 23.86
N HIS A 213 8.65 -3.86 23.55
CA HIS A 213 9.72 -3.59 24.50
C HIS A 213 9.18 -2.93 25.77
N TYR A 214 8.32 -1.91 25.67
CA TYR A 214 7.71 -1.29 26.86
C TYR A 214 6.84 -2.26 27.67
N LEU A 215 6.07 -3.10 26.99
CA LEU A 215 5.25 -4.12 27.64
C LEU A 215 6.11 -5.15 28.39
N ASN A 216 7.17 -5.65 27.75
CA ASN A 216 8.10 -6.61 28.32
C ASN A 216 8.85 -6.03 29.53
N GLU A 217 9.41 -4.83 29.40
CA GLU A 217 10.11 -4.15 30.49
C GLU A 217 9.18 -3.94 31.69
N THR A 218 7.92 -3.59 31.43
CA THR A 218 6.92 -3.43 32.50
C THR A 218 6.71 -4.74 33.23
N VAL A 219 6.43 -5.85 32.53
CA VAL A 219 6.25 -7.16 33.19
C VAL A 219 7.51 -7.60 33.94
N ASN A 220 8.68 -7.45 33.32
CA ASN A 220 9.96 -7.84 33.90
C ASN A 220 10.28 -7.06 35.19
N SER A 221 9.91 -5.78 35.25
CA SER A 221 10.10 -4.97 36.46
C SER A 221 9.34 -5.52 37.67
N PHE A 222 8.14 -6.08 37.46
CA PHE A 222 7.36 -6.73 38.52
C PHE A 222 7.91 -8.11 38.90
N ILE A 223 8.44 -8.86 37.94
CA ILE A 223 9.15 -10.12 38.22
C ILE A 223 10.36 -9.85 39.11
N GLN A 224 11.16 -8.82 38.78
CA GLN A 224 12.30 -8.41 39.59
C GLN A 224 11.87 -7.91 40.97
N LYS A 225 10.80 -7.10 41.06
CA LYS A 225 10.26 -6.61 42.34
C LYS A 225 9.92 -7.77 43.29
N LEU A 226 9.32 -8.84 42.79
CA LEU A 226 9.03 -10.06 43.55
C LEU A 226 10.29 -10.84 43.92
N GLN A 227 11.25 -10.95 42.98
CA GLN A 227 12.52 -11.64 43.22
C GLN A 227 13.30 -11.00 44.37
N PHE A 228 13.35 -9.66 44.43
CA PHE A 228 14.05 -8.94 45.49
C PHE A 228 13.22 -8.77 46.77
N ASN A 229 11.90 -8.97 46.72
CA ASN A 229 11.01 -8.91 47.88
C ASN A 229 10.04 -10.11 47.90
N PRO A 230 10.51 -11.32 48.28
CA PRO A 230 9.69 -12.53 48.21
C PRO A 230 8.44 -12.51 49.11
N GLU A 231 8.46 -11.70 50.17
CA GLU A 231 7.35 -11.52 51.12
C GLU A 231 6.25 -10.57 50.61
N TYR A 232 6.40 -10.00 49.40
CA TYR A 232 5.42 -9.08 48.84
C TYR A 232 4.09 -9.78 48.57
N ASP A 233 2.96 -9.14 48.89
CA ASP A 233 1.64 -9.70 48.62
C ASP A 233 1.42 -9.88 47.10
N ILE A 234 1.35 -11.15 46.67
CA ILE A 234 1.21 -11.56 45.28
C ILE A 234 -0.07 -10.98 44.66
N LYS A 235 -1.17 -10.87 45.43
CA LYS A 235 -2.43 -10.31 44.91
C LYS A 235 -2.29 -8.83 44.63
N GLN A 236 -1.67 -8.09 45.55
CA GLN A 236 -1.39 -6.67 45.37
C GLN A 236 -0.43 -6.46 44.19
N LEU A 237 0.64 -7.26 44.09
CA LEU A 237 1.60 -7.16 42.99
C LEU A 237 0.95 -7.38 41.62
N LYS A 238 0.03 -8.36 41.54
CA LYS A 238 -0.75 -8.62 40.32
C LYS A 238 -1.58 -7.40 39.92
N LEU A 239 -2.30 -6.80 40.88
CA LEU A 239 -3.12 -5.61 40.63
C LEU A 239 -2.27 -4.42 40.17
N GLU A 240 -1.13 -4.18 40.81
CA GLU A 240 -0.21 -3.10 40.42
C GLU A 240 0.36 -3.31 39.02
N ARG A 241 0.72 -4.56 38.66
CA ARG A 241 1.19 -4.92 37.32
C ARG A 241 0.11 -4.69 36.26
N GLU A 242 -1.12 -5.08 36.55
CA GLU A 242 -2.27 -4.88 35.65
C GLU A 242 -2.50 -3.40 35.38
N GLN A 243 -2.54 -2.58 36.45
CA GLN A 243 -2.68 -1.13 36.32
C GLN A 243 -1.51 -0.51 35.54
N ALA A 244 -0.27 -0.96 35.78
CA ALA A 244 0.89 -0.48 35.04
C ALA A 244 0.80 -0.82 33.55
N LEU A 245 0.37 -2.03 33.20
CA LEU A 245 0.17 -2.42 31.80
C LEU A 245 -0.95 -1.61 31.12
N TYR A 246 -2.05 -1.30 31.82
CA TYR A 246 -3.10 -0.41 31.32
C TYR A 246 -2.54 0.97 30.97
N ASN A 247 -1.71 1.54 31.84
CA ASN A 247 -1.07 2.83 31.58
C ASN A 247 -0.14 2.76 30.36
N VAL A 248 0.55 1.64 30.15
CA VAL A 248 1.41 1.44 28.97
C VAL A 248 0.59 1.28 27.69
N PHE A 249 -0.55 0.59 27.72
CA PHE A 249 -1.47 0.52 26.58
C PHE A 249 -1.99 1.90 26.18
N GLU A 250 -2.44 2.71 27.15
CA GLU A 250 -2.87 4.09 26.91
C GLU A 250 -1.74 4.95 26.33
N MET A 251 -0.52 4.83 26.87
CA MET A 251 0.66 5.53 26.34
C MET A 251 0.93 5.13 24.89
N ILE A 252 0.98 3.83 24.59
CA ILE A 252 1.22 3.30 23.23
C ILE A 252 0.17 3.83 22.26
N ASP A 253 -1.09 3.74 22.63
CA ASP A 253 -2.20 4.17 21.79
C ASP A 253 -2.17 5.68 21.52
N LYS A 254 -1.88 6.50 22.54
CA LYS A 254 -1.71 7.95 22.39
C LYS A 254 -0.54 8.29 21.46
N GLU A 255 0.60 7.63 21.64
CA GLU A 255 1.79 7.87 20.82
C GLU A 255 1.59 7.41 19.36
N ARG A 256 0.93 6.28 19.14
CA ARG A 256 0.54 5.82 17.81
C ARG A 256 -0.40 6.79 17.12
N ARG A 257 -1.46 7.25 17.81
CA ARG A 257 -2.39 8.28 17.28
C ARG A 257 -1.67 9.58 16.92
N LYS A 258 -0.77 10.06 17.77
CA LYS A 258 0.02 11.28 17.54
C LYS A 258 0.88 11.20 16.27
N LYS A 259 1.33 10.00 15.90
CA LYS A 259 2.17 9.75 14.71
C LYS A 259 1.39 9.18 13.52
N ASP A 260 0.06 9.16 13.62
CA ASP A 260 -0.84 8.55 12.62
C ASP A 260 -0.50 7.09 12.29
N HIS A 261 0.02 6.34 13.26
CA HIS A 261 0.17 4.90 13.14
C HIS A 261 -1.16 4.20 13.44
N PRO A 262 -1.42 3.04 12.84
CA PRO A 262 -2.56 2.22 13.23
C PRO A 262 -2.41 1.75 14.68
N PRO A 263 -3.51 1.48 15.39
CA PRO A 263 -3.48 0.97 16.75
C PRO A 263 -2.67 -0.34 16.83
N LEU A 264 -2.13 -0.63 18.02
CA LEU A 264 -1.60 -1.96 18.29
C LEU A 264 -2.77 -2.94 18.26
N LEU A 265 -2.62 -4.06 17.55
CA LEU A 265 -3.59 -5.15 17.54
C LEU A 265 -3.12 -6.28 18.46
N GLU A 266 -4.05 -7.10 18.95
CA GLU A 266 -3.78 -8.19 19.88
C GLU A 266 -2.71 -9.18 19.35
N ASP A 267 -2.73 -9.47 18.05
CA ASP A 267 -1.77 -10.36 17.40
C ASP A 267 -0.35 -9.76 17.30
N GLY A 268 -0.22 -8.45 17.42
CA GLY A 268 1.06 -7.75 17.52
C GLY A 268 1.72 -7.83 18.90
N ILE A 269 1.01 -8.32 19.94
CA ILE A 269 1.55 -8.42 21.30
C ILE A 269 2.23 -9.78 21.51
N THR A 270 3.50 -9.72 21.91
CA THR A 270 4.37 -10.89 22.07
C THR A 270 4.33 -11.49 23.47
N HIS A 271 4.21 -10.67 24.52
CA HIS A 271 4.19 -11.16 25.89
C HIS A 271 2.81 -11.75 26.24
N PRO A 272 2.72 -13.01 26.72
CA PRO A 272 1.43 -13.66 27.02
C PRO A 272 0.56 -12.89 28.00
N THR A 273 1.14 -12.45 29.13
CA THR A 273 0.42 -11.65 30.15
C THR A 273 -0.13 -10.33 29.61
N ALA A 274 0.67 -9.60 28.83
CA ALA A 274 0.21 -8.34 28.25
C ALA A 274 -0.89 -8.60 27.22
N LYS A 275 -0.76 -9.66 26.41
CA LYS A 275 -1.76 -10.05 25.42
C LYS A 275 -3.11 -10.41 26.04
N GLU A 276 -3.09 -11.16 27.15
CA GLU A 276 -4.31 -11.52 27.89
C GLU A 276 -5.05 -10.27 28.39
N LEU A 277 -4.31 -9.33 28.99
CA LEU A 277 -4.88 -8.09 29.55
C LEU A 277 -5.33 -7.09 28.50
N PHE A 278 -4.70 -7.11 27.32
CA PHE A 278 -5.01 -6.17 26.24
C PHE A 278 -6.47 -6.25 25.79
N LYS A 279 -7.06 -7.45 25.76
CA LYS A 279 -8.48 -7.64 25.40
C LYS A 279 -9.41 -6.87 26.32
N SER A 280 -9.19 -7.01 27.63
CA SER A 280 -10.00 -6.32 28.64
C SER A 280 -9.85 -4.81 28.49
N TRP A 281 -8.62 -4.33 28.31
CA TRP A 281 -8.36 -2.90 28.07
C TRP A 281 -9.08 -2.37 26.82
N GLN A 282 -9.10 -3.12 25.72
CA GLN A 282 -9.83 -2.71 24.51
C GLN A 282 -11.34 -2.60 24.75
N LEU A 283 -11.94 -3.58 25.43
CA LEU A 283 -13.36 -3.58 25.80
C LEU A 283 -13.72 -2.35 26.66
N ASP A 284 -12.92 -2.08 27.69
CA ASP A 284 -13.14 -0.94 28.60
C ASP A 284 -13.07 0.40 27.85
N LYS A 285 -12.18 0.50 26.87
CA LYS A 285 -12.01 1.69 26.05
C LYS A 285 -13.17 1.93 25.10
N GLU A 286 -13.71 0.89 24.48
CA GLU A 286 -14.89 1.00 23.60
C GLU A 286 -16.12 1.48 24.39
N ILE A 287 -16.28 1.05 25.64
CA ILE A 287 -17.37 1.47 26.54
C ILE A 287 -17.24 2.95 26.93
N THR A 288 -16.02 3.49 27.00
CA THR A 288 -15.77 4.88 27.44
C THR A 288 -15.98 5.93 26.33
N ILE A 289 -16.17 5.50 25.08
CA ILE A 289 -16.38 6.39 23.91
C ILE A 289 -17.88 6.61 23.62
N TYR A 290 -18.78 5.89 24.31
CA TYR A 290 -20.24 6.07 24.29
C TYR A 290 -20.75 6.72 25.59
#